data_AF-A0A8C5SFZ6-F1
#
_entry.id   AF-A0A8C5SFZ6-F1
#
_cell.length_a   1.000
_cell.length_b   1.000
_cell.length_c   1.000
_cell.angle_alpha   90.00
_cell.angle_beta   90.00
_cell.angle_gamma   90.00
#
_symmetry.space_group_name_H-M   'P 1'
#
loop_
_entity.id
_entity.type
_entity.pdbx_description
1 polymer ?
#
loop_
_entity_poly.entity_id
_entity_poly.type
_entity_poly.pdbx_seq_one_letter_code
_entity_poly.pdbx_strand_id
1 'polypeptide(L)' 'EAFQECTTSPTSLSAEKPGVCPKASPDLITICPVKCGSDWECHGKQKCCPYGCMVDCMDPV' A
#
# COMPACT_ATOMS: atom_id res chain seq x y z
N GLU A 1 4.66 2.27 30.00
CA GLU A 1 3.35 2.84 29.65
C GLU A 1 3.29 2.92 28.13
N ALA A 2 2.64 1.95 27.50
CA ALA A 2 2.63 1.77 26.05
C ALA A 2 1.18 1.85 25.60
N PHE A 3 0.67 3.07 25.50
CA PHE A 3 -0.59 3.35 24.85
C PHE A 3 -0.29 4.14 23.58
N GLN A 4 -0.31 3.47 22.45
CA GLN A 4 -0.89 4.07 21.26
C GLN A 4 -1.48 2.95 20.40
N GLU A 5 -2.77 2.74 20.60
CA GLU A 5 -3.60 1.89 19.78
C GLU A 5 -3.82 2.57 18.43
N CYS A 6 -3.35 1.97 17.33
CA CYS A 6 -3.86 2.31 16.01
C CYS A 6 -4.92 1.28 15.64
N THR A 7 -6.15 1.51 16.10
CA THR A 7 -7.33 0.83 15.59
C THR A 7 -7.59 1.35 14.18
N THR A 8 -7.19 0.58 13.17
CA THR A 8 -7.97 0.26 11.96
C THR A 8 -7.22 -0.80 11.13
N SER A 9 -7.75 -2.04 11.12
CA SER A 9 -7.43 -3.18 10.24
C SER A 9 -6.21 -4.06 10.60
N PRO A 10 -6.37 -5.40 10.74
CA PRO A 10 -5.32 -6.32 11.19
C PRO A 10 -4.46 -6.82 10.03
N THR A 11 -3.68 -5.95 9.37
CA THR A 11 -2.66 -6.42 8.42
C THR A 11 -1.42 -5.54 8.48
N SER A 12 -0.33 -6.16 8.91
CA SER A 12 1.06 -5.71 8.86
C SER A 12 1.53 -4.71 9.92
N LEU A 13 2.33 -5.21 10.86
CA LEU A 13 3.15 -4.44 11.83
C LEU A 13 4.30 -3.65 11.15
N SER A 14 4.29 -3.53 9.83
CA SER A 14 5.21 -2.68 9.08
C SER A 14 4.76 -1.24 9.24
N ALA A 15 5.62 -0.36 9.74
CA ALA A 15 5.34 1.07 9.75
C ALA A 15 5.02 1.53 8.32
N GLU A 16 3.76 1.76 7.98
CA GLU A 16 3.37 2.21 6.65
C GLU A 16 3.73 3.69 6.46
N LYS A 17 4.00 4.08 5.21
CA LYS A 17 4.12 5.50 4.88
C LYS A 17 2.74 6.19 4.96
N PRO A 18 2.70 7.49 5.33
CA PRO A 18 1.45 8.24 5.39
C PRO A 18 0.82 8.38 4.01
N GLY A 19 -0.52 8.33 3.97
CA GLY A 19 -1.33 8.42 2.75
C GLY A 19 -2.10 7.12 2.46
N VAL A 20 -3.03 7.17 1.51
CA VAL A 20 -3.88 6.01 1.14
C VAL A 20 -3.54 5.54 -0.27
N CYS A 21 -3.58 4.22 -0.49
CA CYS A 21 -3.41 3.67 -1.82
C CYS A 21 -4.58 4.05 -2.74
N PRO A 22 -4.32 4.41 -4.01
CA PRO A 22 -5.38 4.62 -4.98
C PRO A 22 -6.17 3.32 -5.20
N LYS A 23 -7.49 3.43 -5.28
CA LYS A 23 -8.35 2.27 -5.56
C LYS A 23 -8.43 2.04 -7.07
N ALA A 24 -8.22 0.80 -7.49
CA ALA A 24 -8.50 0.38 -8.85
C ALA A 24 -10.02 0.28 -9.09
N SER A 25 -10.45 0.55 -10.32
CA SER A 25 -11.81 0.23 -10.75
C SER A 25 -12.01 -1.28 -10.81
N PRO A 26 -13.21 -1.80 -10.48
CA PRO A 26 -13.48 -3.24 -10.50
C PRO A 26 -13.33 -3.87 -11.90
N ASP A 27 -13.54 -3.09 -12.96
CA ASP A 27 -13.38 -3.53 -14.35
C ASP A 27 -11.93 -3.45 -14.87
N LEU A 28 -10.99 -3.03 -14.02
CA LEU A 28 -9.59 -2.92 -14.41
C LEU A 28 -8.94 -4.30 -14.50
N ILE A 29 -8.52 -4.67 -15.71
CA ILE A 29 -7.74 -5.88 -15.96
C ILE A 29 -6.28 -5.48 -16.12
N THR A 30 -5.45 -5.90 -15.18
CA THR A 30 -3.99 -5.78 -15.25
C THR A 30 -3.34 -7.16 -15.27
N ILE A 31 -2.11 -7.23 -15.75
CA ILE A 31 -1.23 -8.37 -15.41
C ILE A 31 -0.96 -8.38 -13.90
N CYS A 32 -0.39 -9.47 -13.38
CA CYS A 32 -0.12 -9.67 -11.94
C CYS A 32 1.37 -9.56 -11.54
N PRO A 33 2.14 -8.55 -11.98
CA PRO A 33 3.49 -8.33 -11.47
C PRO A 33 3.44 -7.82 -10.03
N VAL A 34 4.39 -8.28 -9.23
CA VAL A 34 4.63 -7.78 -7.87
C VAL A 34 6.00 -7.12 -7.89
N LYS A 35 6.04 -5.79 -7.75
CA LYS A 35 7.28 -5.00 -7.84
C LYS A 35 7.80 -4.50 -6.49
N CYS A 36 6.97 -4.53 -5.46
CA CYS A 36 7.31 -4.17 -4.09
C CYS A 36 6.51 -5.07 -3.13
N GLY A 37 7.01 -5.23 -1.91
CA GLY A 37 6.31 -5.85 -0.78
C GLY A 37 6.07 -4.89 0.39
N SER A 38 6.75 -3.73 0.42
CA SER A 38 6.57 -2.71 1.45
C SER A 38 6.68 -1.28 0.90
N ASP A 39 5.99 -0.34 1.54
CA ASP A 39 6.10 1.09 1.26
C ASP A 39 7.56 1.57 1.23
N TRP A 40 8.42 1.03 2.08
CA TRP A 40 9.83 1.46 2.19
C TRP A 40 10.71 1.03 1.02
N GLU A 41 10.25 0.11 0.17
CA GLU A 41 10.92 -0.20 -1.09
C GLU A 41 10.62 0.84 -2.17
N CYS A 42 9.56 1.61 -1.99
CA CYS A 42 9.16 2.67 -2.91
C CYS A 42 9.85 4.00 -2.57
N HIS A 43 10.24 4.76 -3.58
CA HIS A 43 10.93 6.03 -3.39
C HIS A 43 10.02 7.12 -2.80
N GLY A 44 10.62 7.98 -1.98
CA GLY A 44 9.93 9.15 -1.42
C GLY A 44 8.66 8.78 -0.65
N LYS A 45 7.53 9.38 -1.04
CA LYS A 45 6.22 9.20 -0.40
C LYS A 45 5.38 8.07 -1.00
N GLN A 46 5.85 7.45 -2.07
CA GLN A 46 5.09 6.41 -2.77
C GLN A 46 4.82 5.22 -1.85
N LYS A 47 3.64 4.62 -1.92
CA LYS A 47 3.26 3.44 -1.15
C LYS A 47 3.26 2.22 -2.05
N CYS A 48 3.49 1.04 -1.47
CA CYS A 48 3.41 -0.21 -2.19
C CYS A 48 1.95 -0.68 -2.22
N CYS A 49 1.30 -0.46 -3.35
CA CYS A 49 -0.15 -0.55 -3.45
C CYS A 49 -0.59 -1.66 -4.40
N PRO A 50 -1.61 -2.45 -4.02
CA PRO A 50 -2.33 -3.28 -4.98
C PRO A 50 -3.19 -2.39 -5.89
N TYR A 51 -3.11 -2.61 -7.20
CA TYR A 51 -3.91 -1.90 -8.20
C TYR A 51 -4.39 -2.89 -9.26
N GLY A 52 -5.62 -3.36 -9.14
CA GLY A 52 -6.07 -4.53 -9.90
C GLY A 52 -5.33 -5.78 -9.41
N CYS A 53 -4.69 -6.52 -10.32
CA CYS A 53 -3.86 -7.67 -9.95
C CYS A 53 -2.39 -7.31 -9.67
N MET A 54 -1.92 -6.13 -10.13
CA MET A 54 -0.54 -5.73 -9.94
C MET A 54 -0.31 -5.13 -8.55
N VAL A 55 0.92 -5.25 -8.06
CA VAL A 55 1.41 -4.56 -6.85
C VAL A 55 2.60 -3.70 -7.25
N ASP A 56 2.46 -2.38 -7.09
CA ASP A 56 3.44 -1.41 -7.57
C ASP A 56 3.51 -0.16 -6.68
N CYS A 57 4.60 0.58 -6.82
CA CYS A 57 4.81 1.84 -6.12
C CYS A 57 3.93 2.93 -6.73
N MET A 58 2.96 3.44 -5.95
CA MET A 58 2.03 4.46 -6.38
C MET A 58 2.07 5.68 -5.46
N ASP A 59 1.82 6.85 -6.03
CA ASP A 59 1.65 8.05 -5.23
C ASP A 59 0.38 7.94 -4.36
N PRO A 60 0.48 8.30 -3.07
CA PRO A 60 -0.67 8.26 -2.18
C PRO A 60 -1.70 9.35 -2.54
N VAL A 61 -2.97 9.06 -2.26
CA VAL A 61 -4.08 10.03 -2.32
C VAL A 61 -4.41 10.62 -0.96
#